data_AF-A0A382CBM1-F1
#
_entry.id   AF-A0A382CBM1-F1
#
_cell.length_a   1.000
_cell.length_b   1.000
_cell.length_c   1.000
_cell.angle_alpha   90.00
_cell.angle_beta   90.00
_cell.angle_gamma   90.00
#
_symmetry.space_group_name_H-M   'P 1'
#
loop_
_entity.id
_entity.type
_entity.pdbx_description
1 polymer ?
#
loop_
_entity_poly.entity_id
_entity_poly.type
_entity_poly.pdbx_seq_one_letter_code
_entity_poly.pdbx_strand_id
1 'polypeptide(L)'
;MNQFIRWHFVNKSIMDFLIFKAPILMVQASMDGVLLGILFALIAYGMALQWGVMNIINIAQGELVIMGGYIAYFMYTAGIHPAYGVIVSPIIMFFVGWFLYKSIIFRVVDRDLFISILATFG
;
A
#
# COMPACT_ATOMS: atom_id res chain seq x y z
N MET A 1 -22.37 8.75 31.95
CA MET A 1 -20.90 8.59 31.83
C MET A 1 -20.43 7.14 32.07
N ASN A 2 -20.90 6.44 33.11
CA ASN A 2 -20.34 5.13 33.53
C ASN A 2 -20.64 3.93 32.61
N GLN A 3 -21.70 3.98 31.81
CA GLN A 3 -22.07 2.86 30.90
C GLN A 3 -21.04 2.69 29.76
N PHE A 4 -20.56 3.80 29.17
CA PHE A 4 -19.63 3.76 28.01
C PHE A 4 -18.25 3.19 28.40
N ILE A 5 -17.73 3.58 29.57
CA ILE A 5 -16.47 3.05 30.11
C ILE A 5 -16.61 1.55 30.41
N ARG A 6 -17.76 1.14 30.97
CA ARG A 6 -18.05 -0.27 31.28
C ARG A 6 -18.11 -1.15 30.03
N TRP A 7 -18.76 -0.68 28.96
CA TRP A 7 -18.79 -1.39 27.67
C TRP A 7 -17.40 -1.55 27.04
N HIS A 8 -16.54 -0.53 27.14
CA HIS A 8 -15.18 -0.59 26.59
C HIS A 8 -14.28 -1.59 27.34
N PHE A 9 -14.37 -1.63 28.67
CA PHE A 9 -13.63 -2.59 29.49
C PHE A 9 -14.16 -4.03 29.34
N VAL A 10 -15.48 -4.20 29.26
CA VAL A 10 -16.10 -5.52 29.06
C VAL A 10 -15.74 -6.08 27.69
N ASN A 11 -15.78 -5.27 26.63
CA ASN A 11 -15.44 -5.73 25.29
C ASN A 11 -13.94 -6.09 25.16
N LYS A 12 -13.05 -5.29 25.76
CA LYS A 12 -11.61 -5.58 25.79
C LYS A 12 -11.31 -6.89 26.52
N SER A 13 -11.93 -7.08 27.69
CA SER A 13 -11.81 -8.32 28.45
C SER A 13 -12.33 -9.54 27.66
N ILE A 14 -13.45 -9.40 26.95
CA ILE A 14 -13.99 -10.47 26.10
C ILE A 14 -13.03 -10.79 24.95
N MET A 15 -12.45 -9.79 24.27
CA MET A 15 -11.46 -10.02 23.21
C MET A 15 -10.22 -10.75 23.74
N ASP A 16 -9.69 -10.32 24.89
CA ASP A 16 -8.53 -10.98 25.52
C ASP A 16 -8.84 -12.47 25.76
N PHE A 17 -10.04 -12.81 26.22
CA PHE A 17 -10.45 -14.20 26.41
C PHE A 17 -10.68 -14.99 25.11
N LEU A 18 -11.11 -14.34 24.01
CA LEU A 18 -11.30 -15.00 22.71
C LEU A 18 -9.97 -15.42 22.08
N ILE A 19 -8.91 -14.64 22.26
CA ILE A 19 -7.56 -14.93 21.72
C ILE A 19 -7.00 -16.23 22.32
N PHE A 20 -7.22 -16.47 23.62
CA PHE A 20 -6.77 -17.70 24.29
C PHE A 20 -7.69 -18.91 24.08
N LYS A 21 -8.98 -18.68 23.78
CA LYS A 21 -9.95 -19.78 23.56
C LYS A 21 -10.01 -20.27 22.11
N ALA A 22 -9.62 -19.45 21.15
CA ALA A 22 -9.64 -19.78 19.73
C ALA A 22 -8.23 -19.61 19.12
N PRO A 23 -7.36 -20.64 19.17
CA PRO A 23 -5.99 -20.56 18.62
C PRO A 23 -5.97 -20.21 17.12
N ILE A 24 -7.07 -20.49 16.41
CA ILE A 24 -7.27 -20.11 15.01
C ILE A 24 -7.19 -18.59 14.78
N LEU A 25 -7.66 -17.77 15.73
CA LEU A 25 -7.62 -16.31 15.60
C LEU A 25 -6.20 -15.76 15.71
N MET A 26 -5.36 -16.37 16.57
CA MET A 26 -3.94 -16.00 16.68
C MET A 26 -3.19 -16.30 15.37
N VAL A 27 -3.45 -17.46 14.77
CA VAL A 27 -2.83 -17.83 13.49
C VAL A 27 -3.28 -16.87 12.39
N GLN A 28 -4.57 -16.59 12.28
CA GLN A 28 -5.10 -15.65 11.28
C GLN A 28 -4.51 -14.24 11.46
N ALA A 29 -4.54 -13.68 12.67
CA ALA A 29 -3.98 -12.36 12.95
C ALA A 29 -2.48 -12.28 12.65
N SER A 30 -1.72 -13.35 12.93
CA SER A 30 -0.31 -13.42 12.59
C SER A 30 -0.09 -13.45 11.07
N MET A 31 -0.90 -14.23 10.33
CA MET A 31 -0.84 -14.28 8.88
C MET A 31 -1.18 -12.93 8.25
N ASP A 32 -2.26 -12.28 8.70
CA ASP A 32 -2.66 -10.95 8.24
C ASP A 32 -1.56 -9.91 8.53
N GLY A 33 -0.95 -9.98 9.71
CA GLY A 33 0.18 -9.13 10.09
C GLY A 33 1.42 -9.34 9.21
N VAL A 34 1.77 -10.59 8.90
CA VAL A 34 2.89 -10.91 7.99
C VAL A 34 2.59 -10.42 6.57
N LEU A 35 1.37 -10.64 6.06
CA LEU A 35 0.96 -10.19 4.73
C LEU A 35 1.02 -8.66 4.61
N LEU A 36 0.50 -7.93 5.61
CA LEU A 36 0.60 -6.46 5.67
C LEU A 36 2.05 -5.99 5.83
N GLY A 37 2.86 -6.69 6.64
CA GLY A 37 4.27 -6.39 6.81
C GLY A 37 5.06 -6.52 5.52
N ILE A 38 4.85 -7.60 4.76
CA ILE A 38 5.47 -7.80 3.44
C ILE A 38 5.00 -6.72 2.46
N LEU A 39 3.70 -6.38 2.47
CA LEU A 39 3.16 -5.31 1.63
C LEU A 39 3.87 -3.98 1.90
N PHE A 40 3.97 -3.55 3.15
CA PHE A 40 4.68 -2.31 3.50
C PHE A 40 6.18 -2.37 3.21
N ALA A 41 6.83 -3.53 3.41
CA ALA A 41 8.23 -3.72 3.07
C ALA A 41 8.47 -3.56 1.56
N LEU A 42 7.60 -4.10 0.71
CA LEU A 42 7.67 -3.94 -0.75
C LEU A 42 7.46 -2.48 -1.18
N ILE A 43 6.51 -1.78 -0.55
CA ILE A 43 6.25 -0.36 -0.82
C ILE A 43 7.47 0.49 -0.47
N ALA A 44 8.05 0.26 0.71
CA ALA A 44 9.27 0.94 1.15
C ALA A 44 10.47 0.62 0.25
N TYR A 45 10.61 -0.64 -0.18
CA TYR A 45 11.66 -1.05 -1.11
C TYR A 45 11.55 -0.33 -2.46
N GLY A 46 10.32 -0.13 -2.97
CA GLY A 46 10.08 0.65 -4.18
C GLY A 46 10.57 2.11 -4.06
N MET A 47 10.28 2.76 -2.93
CA MET A 47 10.80 4.10 -2.63
C MET A 47 12.33 4.13 -2.54
N ALA A 48 12.93 3.12 -1.88
CA ALA A 48 14.37 3.01 -1.76
C ALA A 48 15.05 2.85 -3.13
N LEU A 49 14.47 2.08 -4.04
CA LEU A 49 15.00 1.92 -5.40
C LEU A 49 14.92 3.21 -6.22
N GLN A 50 13.82 3.95 -6.14
CA GLN A 50 13.67 5.22 -6.85
C GLN A 50 14.73 6.23 -6.42
N TRP A 51 14.91 6.38 -5.10
CA TRP A 51 15.91 7.30 -4.58
C TRP A 51 17.34 6.81 -4.84
N GLY A 52 17.61 5.51 -4.66
CA GLY A 52 18.95 4.94 -4.81
C GLY A 52 19.49 4.91 -6.24
N VAL A 53 18.61 4.83 -7.24
CA VAL A 53 19.04 4.80 -8.66
C VAL A 53 18.98 6.19 -9.31
N MET A 54 17.92 6.96 -9.04
CA MET A 54 17.68 8.24 -9.75
C MET A 54 18.00 9.48 -8.91
N ASN A 55 18.30 9.36 -7.61
CA ASN A 55 18.45 10.50 -6.68
C ASN A 55 17.25 11.47 -6.69
N ILE A 56 16.06 10.95 -6.98
CA ILE A 56 14.81 11.70 -7.09
C ILE A 56 13.82 11.20 -6.05
N ILE A 57 13.22 12.12 -5.31
CA ILE A 57 12.14 11.83 -4.38
C ILE A 57 10.82 12.06 -5.11
N ASN A 58 10.07 10.98 -5.36
CA ASN A 58 8.72 11.03 -5.92
C ASN A 58 7.70 10.91 -4.78
N ILE A 59 6.98 12.00 -4.50
CA ILE A 59 5.98 12.03 -3.42
C ILE A 59 4.68 11.30 -3.80
N ALA A 60 4.33 11.31 -5.09
CA ALA A 60 3.17 10.60 -5.62
C ALA A 60 3.32 9.06 -5.60
N GLN A 61 4.47 8.52 -5.17
CA GLN A 61 4.70 7.07 -5.15
C GLN A 61 3.64 6.32 -4.34
N GLY A 62 3.23 6.86 -3.19
CA GLY A 62 2.19 6.25 -2.36
C GLY A 62 0.86 6.16 -3.10
N GLU A 63 0.51 7.20 -3.85
CA GLU A 63 -0.72 7.26 -4.64
C GLU A 63 -0.69 6.29 -5.83
N LEU A 64 0.47 6.14 -6.49
CA LEU A 64 0.64 5.15 -7.56
C LEU A 64 0.46 3.71 -7.05
N VAL A 65 0.99 3.40 -5.86
CA VAL A 65 0.78 2.09 -5.22
C VAL A 65 -0.71 1.87 -4.94
N ILE A 66 -1.40 2.86 -4.37
CA ILE A 66 -2.82 2.79 -4.06
C ILE A 66 -3.65 2.63 -5.33
N MET A 67 -3.31 3.34 -6.42
CA MET A 67 -3.95 3.20 -7.73
C MET A 67 -3.83 1.77 -8.28
N GLY A 68 -2.66 1.13 -8.15
CA GLY A 68 -2.49 -0.28 -8.49
C GLY A 68 -3.44 -1.20 -7.69
N GLY A 69 -3.59 -0.95 -6.40
CA GLY A 69 -4.57 -1.64 -5.55
C GLY A 69 -6.01 -1.44 -6.04
N TYR A 70 -6.39 -0.22 -6.40
CA TYR A 70 -7.71 0.08 -6.94
C TYR A 70 -7.98 -0.63 -8.26
N ILE A 71 -7.01 -0.74 -9.16
CA ILE A 71 -7.18 -1.50 -10.42
C ILE A 71 -7.54 -2.96 -10.10
N ALA A 72 -6.83 -3.60 -9.18
CA ALA A 72 -7.13 -4.96 -8.76
C ALA A 72 -8.51 -5.07 -8.09
N TYR A 73 -8.88 -4.08 -7.27
CA TYR A 73 -10.21 -4.01 -6.65
C TYR A 73 -11.33 -3.86 -7.67
N PHE A 74 -11.19 -2.97 -8.66
CA PHE A 74 -12.19 -2.79 -9.71
C PHE A 74 -12.35 -4.05 -10.56
N MET A 75 -11.24 -4.72 -10.90
CA MET A 75 -11.28 -6.02 -11.58
C MET A 75 -12.05 -7.07 -10.75
N TYR A 76 -11.84 -7.11 -9.44
CA TYR A 76 -12.60 -7.99 -8.55
C TYR A 76 -14.09 -7.66 -8.55
N THR A 77 -14.46 -6.38 -8.45
CA THR A 77 -15.87 -5.96 -8.49
C THR A 77 -16.55 -6.24 -9.83
N ALA A 78 -15.77 -6.29 -10.92
CA ALA A 78 -16.25 -6.70 -12.25
C ALA A 78 -16.43 -8.23 -12.40
N GLY A 79 -16.19 -9.01 -11.34
CA GLY A 79 -16.35 -10.46 -11.31
C GLY A 79 -15.12 -11.25 -11.76
N ILE A 80 -13.97 -10.59 -11.95
CA ILE A 80 -12.71 -11.27 -12.30
C ILE A 80 -12.10 -11.85 -11.03
N HIS A 81 -11.59 -13.08 -11.11
CA HIS A 81 -10.94 -13.72 -9.97
C HIS A 81 -9.72 -12.89 -9.51
N PRO A 82 -9.55 -12.61 -8.19
CA PRO A 82 -8.50 -11.74 -7.65
C PRO A 82 -7.08 -12.10 -8.12
N ALA A 83 -6.80 -13.39 -8.33
CA ALA A 83 -5.50 -13.85 -8.82
C ALA A 83 -5.10 -13.22 -10.16
N TYR A 84 -6.05 -12.96 -11.05
CA TYR A 84 -5.76 -12.24 -12.31
C TYR A 84 -5.51 -10.76 -12.06
N GLY A 85 -6.23 -10.14 -11.12
CA GLY A 85 -6.00 -8.74 -10.73
C GLY A 85 -4.57 -8.50 -10.22
N VAL A 86 -4.00 -9.46 -9.50
CA VAL A 86 -2.60 -9.40 -9.00
C VAL A 86 -1.57 -9.37 -10.14
N ILE A 87 -1.84 -10.01 -11.27
CA ILE A 87 -0.92 -10.03 -12.43
C ILE A 87 -1.17 -8.83 -13.34
N VAL A 88 -2.44 -8.53 -13.62
CA VAL A 88 -2.83 -7.50 -14.58
C VAL A 88 -2.57 -6.09 -14.03
N SER A 89 -2.80 -5.86 -12.73
CA SER A 89 -2.56 -4.55 -12.10
C SER A 89 -1.11 -4.03 -12.28
N PRO A 90 -0.05 -4.79 -11.93
CA PRO A 90 1.32 -4.32 -12.12
C PRO A 90 1.69 -4.14 -13.60
N ILE A 91 1.10 -4.92 -14.52
CA ILE A 91 1.30 -4.70 -15.97
C ILE A 91 0.73 -3.34 -16.39
N ILE A 92 -0.50 -3.02 -15.98
CA ILE A 92 -1.11 -1.72 -16.27
C ILE A 92 -0.30 -0.59 -15.63
N MET A 93 0.07 -0.75 -14.35
CA MET A 93 0.87 0.25 -13.63
C MET A 93 2.27 0.44 -14.21
N PHE A 94 2.86 -0.59 -14.82
CA PHE A 94 4.12 -0.45 -15.55
C PHE A 94 3.98 0.54 -16.71
N PHE A 95 2.92 0.43 -17.52
CA PHE A 95 2.68 1.38 -18.62
C PHE A 95 2.36 2.79 -18.11
N VAL A 96 1.58 2.92 -17.03
CA VAL A 96 1.30 4.21 -16.39
C VAL A 96 2.59 4.85 -15.87
N GLY A 97 3.41 4.09 -15.14
CA GLY A 97 4.70 4.55 -14.63
C GLY A 97 5.68 4.92 -15.74
N TRP A 98 5.73 4.13 -16.82
CA TRP A 98 6.53 4.45 -18.00
C TRP A 98 6.11 5.76 -18.67
N PHE A 99 4.80 5.97 -18.82
CA PHE A 99 4.26 7.19 -19.39
C PHE A 99 4.56 8.42 -18.52
N LEU A 100 4.40 8.31 -17.20
CA LEU A 100 4.76 9.35 -16.24
C LEU A 100 6.27 9.65 -16.27
N TYR A 101 7.09 8.61 -16.36
CA TYR A 101 8.53 8.74 -16.44
C TYR A 101 8.94 9.54 -17.68
N LYS A 102 8.45 9.16 -18.86
CA LYS A 102 8.75 9.85 -20.13
C LYS A 102 8.23 11.29 -20.17
N SER A 103 7.08 11.56 -19.55
CA SER A 103 6.41 12.85 -19.66
C SER A 103 6.92 13.88 -18.64
N ILE A 104 7.14 13.46 -17.40
CA ILE A 104 7.46 14.34 -16.28
C ILE A 104 8.89 14.10 -15.84
N ILE A 105 9.21 12.89 -15.37
CA ILE A 105 10.48 12.60 -14.69
C ILE A 105 11.69 12.82 -15.59
N PHE A 106 11.65 12.39 -16.86
CA PHE A 106 12.75 12.58 -17.80
C PHE A 106 13.13 14.05 -18.02
N ARG A 107 12.20 14.99 -17.82
CA ARG A 107 12.45 16.43 -17.95
C ARG A 107 13.05 17.06 -16.70
N VAL A 108 12.90 16.40 -15.56
CA VAL A 108 13.27 16.92 -14.23
C VAL A 108 14.47 16.17 -13.65
N VAL A 109 14.90 15.07 -14.27
CA VAL A 109 15.97 14.20 -13.76
C VAL A 109 17.31 14.92 -13.55
N ASP A 110 17.63 15.91 -14.39
CA ASP A 110 18.87 16.70 -14.32
C ASP A 110 18.72 18.00 -13.51
N ARG A 111 17.57 18.20 -12.84
CA ARG A 111 17.26 19.43 -12.09
C ARG A 111 17.41 19.20 -10.59
N ASP A 112 17.54 20.30 -9.85
CA ASP A 112 17.67 20.24 -8.39
C ASP A 112 16.53 19.47 -7.72
N LEU A 113 16.86 18.83 -6.60
CA LEU A 113 15.97 17.94 -5.85
C LEU A 113 14.64 18.62 -5.48
N PHE A 114 14.67 19.94 -5.23
CA PHE A 114 13.48 20.75 -4.95
C PHE A 114 12.50 20.78 -6.13
N ILE A 115 12.98 20.84 -7.37
CA ILE A 115 12.15 20.86 -8.58
C ILE A 115 11.48 19.48 -8.77
N SER A 116 12.19 18.40 -8.46
CA SER A 116 11.63 17.05 -8.51
C SER A 116 10.52 16.83 -7.48
N ILE A 117 10.70 17.37 -6.27
CA ILE A 117 9.67 17.34 -5.23
C ILE A 117 8.44 18.10 -5.73
N LEU A 118 8.60 19.35 -6.20
CA LEU A 118 7.51 20.18 -6.72
C LEU A 118 6.77 19.53 -7.90
N ALA A 119 7.50 18.86 -8.80
CA ALA A 119 6.91 18.19 -9.96
C ALA A 119 6.08 16.95 -9.61
N THR A 120 6.35 16.34 -8.45
CA THR A 120 5.60 15.19 -7.93
C THR A 120 4.66 15.57 -6.78
N PHE A 121 4.62 16.85 -6.42
CA PHE A 121 3.70 17.43 -5.46
C PHE A 121 2.43 17.86 -6.22
N GLY A 122 1.51 16.92 -6.44
CA GLY A 122 0.29 17.17 -7.19
C GLY A 122 -0.54 15.92 -7.41
#